data_AF-A0A935SW17-F1
#
_entry.id   AF-A0A935SW17-F1
#
_cell.length_a   1.000
_cell.length_b   1.000
_cell.length_c   1.000
_cell.angle_alpha   90.00
_cell.angle_beta   90.00
_cell.angle_gamma   90.00
#
_symmetry.space_group_name_H-M   'P 1'
#
loop_
_entity.id
_entity.type
_entity.pdbx_description
1 polymer ?
#
loop_
_entity_poly.entity_id
_entity_poly.type
_entity_poly.pdbx_seq_one_letter_code
_entity_poly.pdbx_strand_id
1 'polypeptide(L)'
;MALRTFDRKFGIDLLRDLPESPAVYCFKDESGTVLYVGKAKNARRRLAQYRNATRRKVHRKQRELVRVAHALEVELVASELEALLRENDLIRSHRPAYNVDGAYAFLYPAIGTALDGSGRLLLCIATQLEAHAPLGLRWHGCFRPRWRALAAFDALVSLFGRVGHLEPRHRMPAGVRGVKGTRFVALRRIGSDWLGPLDAFFDGESDALLGRLFDVLLERPDARGEREAVQRAFDDLRDFFREDARRLREARRRVVWAGTFVPQAERDALLIRVREETR
;
A
#
# COMPACT_ATOMS: atom_id res chain seq x y z
N MET A 1 5.89 -9.88 43.33
CA MET A 1 5.08 -9.84 42.08
C MET A 1 5.97 -10.34 40.94
N ALA A 2 5.54 -11.32 40.14
CA ALA A 2 6.40 -11.90 39.09
C ALA A 2 6.74 -10.86 38.02
N LEU A 3 8.02 -10.75 37.66
CA LEU A 3 8.49 -9.84 36.60
C LEU A 3 7.87 -10.23 35.25
N ARG A 4 7.44 -9.23 34.48
CA ARG A 4 6.91 -9.46 33.14
C ARG A 4 8.05 -9.72 32.16
N THR A 5 7.76 -10.40 31.05
CA THR A 5 8.76 -10.65 30.00
C THR A 5 9.39 -9.36 29.49
N PHE A 6 8.61 -8.29 29.37
CA PHE A 6 9.12 -6.97 28.99
C PHE A 6 10.18 -6.47 29.99
N ASP A 7 9.86 -6.50 31.28
CA ASP A 7 10.73 -6.00 32.37
C ASP A 7 12.04 -6.80 32.44
N ARG A 8 11.96 -8.12 32.24
CA ARG A 8 13.16 -8.98 32.20
C ARG A 8 14.08 -8.68 31.03
N LYS A 9 13.53 -8.22 29.90
CA LYS A 9 14.32 -8.02 28.67
C LYS A 9 14.84 -6.59 28.52
N PHE A 10 14.07 -5.60 28.98
CA PHE A 10 14.37 -4.19 28.72
C PHE A 10 14.57 -3.36 30.00
N GLY A 11 14.52 -3.98 31.18
CA GLY A 11 14.72 -3.33 32.47
C GLY A 11 13.41 -2.95 33.17
N ILE A 12 13.43 -3.03 34.51
CA ILE A 12 12.25 -2.75 35.35
C ILE A 12 11.94 -1.25 35.45
N ASP A 13 12.96 -0.40 35.39
CA ASP A 13 12.82 1.05 35.56
C ASP A 13 12.68 1.82 34.24
N LEU A 14 12.86 1.15 33.09
CA LEU A 14 12.79 1.78 31.76
C LEU A 14 11.57 2.70 31.58
N LEU A 15 10.38 2.23 31.93
CA LEU A 15 9.15 3.03 31.77
C LEU A 15 9.05 4.19 32.77
N ARG A 16 9.66 4.06 33.94
CA ARG A 16 9.70 5.11 34.97
C ARG A 16 10.58 6.26 34.49
N ASP A 17 11.74 5.92 33.94
CA ASP A 17 12.76 6.88 33.53
C ASP A 17 12.43 7.53 32.18
N LEU A 18 11.57 6.89 31.38
CA LEU A 18 11.14 7.45 30.11
C LEU A 18 10.23 8.69 30.31
N PRO A 19 10.50 9.82 29.65
CA PRO A 19 9.64 10.99 29.72
C PRO A 19 8.34 10.80 28.92
N GLU A 20 7.37 11.68 29.20
CA GLU A 20 6.08 11.74 28.52
C GLU A 20 6.13 12.57 27.23
N SER A 21 7.14 12.32 26.40
CA SER A 21 7.45 13.10 25.20
C SER A 21 7.27 12.29 23.91
N PRO A 22 7.21 12.97 22.74
CA PRO A 22 7.31 12.31 21.45
C PRO A 22 8.63 11.56 21.29
N ALA A 23 8.57 10.38 20.65
CA ALA A 23 9.75 9.55 20.43
C ALA A 23 9.59 8.59 19.25
N VAL A 24 10.71 8.09 18.77
CA VAL A 24 10.81 6.91 17.91
C VAL A 24 11.48 5.79 18.70
N TYR A 25 11.03 4.54 18.51
CA TYR A 25 11.60 3.39 19.20
C TYR A 25 11.83 2.21 18.26
N CYS A 26 12.90 1.46 18.52
CA CYS A 26 13.36 0.34 17.71
C CYS A 26 13.46 -0.93 18.55
N PHE A 27 12.76 -1.98 18.16
CA PHE A 27 13.00 -3.34 18.65
C PHE A 27 14.04 -4.02 17.76
N LYS A 28 15.09 -4.55 18.36
CA LYS A 28 16.21 -5.20 17.68
C LYS A 28 16.36 -6.66 18.09
N ASP A 29 16.88 -7.52 17.22
CA ASP A 29 17.28 -8.88 17.59
C ASP A 29 18.65 -8.90 18.28
N GLU A 30 19.16 -10.10 18.55
CA GLU A 30 20.44 -10.31 19.24
C GLU A 30 21.64 -9.81 18.44
N SER A 31 21.54 -9.81 17.11
CA SER A 31 22.58 -9.28 16.22
C SER A 31 22.55 -7.75 16.09
N GLY A 32 21.57 -7.09 16.72
CA GLY A 32 21.33 -5.66 16.56
C GLY A 32 20.51 -5.31 15.32
N THR A 33 20.00 -6.30 14.56
CA THR A 33 19.16 -6.06 13.39
C THR A 33 17.80 -5.50 13.83
N VAL A 34 17.36 -4.40 13.21
CA VAL A 34 16.08 -3.78 13.53
C VAL A 34 14.92 -4.66 13.04
N LEU A 35 14.13 -5.16 13.99
CA LEU A 35 12.95 -5.99 13.74
C LEU A 35 11.68 -5.17 13.57
N TYR A 36 11.56 -4.07 14.33
CA TYR A 36 10.44 -3.16 14.25
C TYR A 36 10.84 -1.74 14.67
N VAL A 37 10.29 -0.74 13.99
CA VAL A 37 10.34 0.66 14.40
C VAL A 37 8.92 1.18 14.59
N GLY A 38 8.70 1.96 15.63
CA GLY A 38 7.43 2.65 15.86
C GLY A 38 7.63 4.06 16.39
N LYS A 39 6.67 4.94 16.15
CA LYS A 39 6.59 6.27 16.78
C LYS A 39 5.60 6.33 17.94
N ALA A 40 5.82 7.29 18.83
CA ALA A 40 4.97 7.59 19.97
C ALA A 40 4.76 9.10 20.10
N LYS A 41 3.53 9.52 20.40
CA LYS A 41 3.24 10.88 20.91
C LYS A 41 3.70 11.03 22.37
N ASN A 42 3.62 9.94 23.12
CA ASN A 42 4.07 9.81 24.50
C ASN A 42 4.73 8.44 24.64
N ALA A 43 6.06 8.46 24.73
CA ALA A 43 6.89 7.27 24.71
C ALA A 43 6.56 6.30 25.85
N ARG A 44 6.39 6.82 27.08
CA ARG A 44 6.05 6.03 28.27
C ARG A 44 4.74 5.27 28.09
N ARG A 45 3.67 5.96 27.69
CA ARG A 45 2.35 5.35 27.46
C ARG A 45 2.40 4.32 26.35
N ARG A 46 3.13 4.59 25.27
CA ARG A 46 3.24 3.68 24.12
C ARG A 46 3.96 2.39 24.49
N LEU A 47 5.11 2.47 25.15
CA LEU A 47 5.87 1.28 25.57
C LEU A 47 5.17 0.49 26.69
N ALA A 48 4.41 1.16 27.56
CA ALA A 48 3.54 0.49 28.52
C ALA A 48 2.52 -0.45 27.86
N GLN A 49 2.05 -0.16 26.63
CA GLN A 49 1.16 -1.06 25.88
C GLN A 49 1.83 -2.40 25.54
N TYR A 50 3.13 -2.38 25.22
CA TYR A 50 3.90 -3.61 24.97
C TYR A 50 4.09 -4.42 26.26
N ARG A 51 4.43 -3.74 27.36
CA ARG A 51 4.54 -4.35 28.69
C ARG A 51 3.23 -4.97 29.19
N ASN A 52 2.10 -4.34 28.85
CA ASN A 52 0.76 -4.72 29.31
C ASN A 52 -0.02 -5.58 28.30
N ALA A 53 0.64 -6.03 27.23
CA ALA A 53 0.01 -6.81 26.17
C ALA A 53 -0.50 -8.17 26.69
N THR A 54 -1.83 -8.36 26.69
CA THR A 54 -2.52 -9.59 27.12
C THR A 54 -2.63 -10.63 26.00
N ARG A 55 -3.11 -11.85 26.28
CA ARG A 55 -3.31 -12.94 25.29
C ARG A 55 -4.42 -12.68 24.24
N ARG A 56 -5.05 -11.49 24.23
CA ARG A 56 -6.08 -11.12 23.25
C ARG A 56 -5.48 -11.02 21.83
N LYS A 57 -6.26 -11.38 20.80
CA LYS A 57 -5.84 -11.38 19.38
C LYS A 57 -5.26 -10.04 18.93
N VAL A 58 -5.85 -8.93 19.38
CA VAL A 58 -5.39 -7.56 19.10
C VAL A 58 -3.96 -7.28 19.56
N HIS A 59 -3.50 -7.94 20.61
CA HIS A 59 -2.15 -7.77 21.18
C HIS A 59 -1.12 -8.76 20.62
N ARG A 60 -1.50 -9.61 19.65
CA ARG A 60 -0.61 -10.66 19.09
C ARG A 60 0.72 -10.08 18.60
N LYS A 61 0.69 -8.98 17.84
CA LYS A 61 1.91 -8.34 17.32
C LYS A 61 2.81 -7.81 18.43
N GLN A 62 2.25 -7.10 19.42
CA GLN A 62 3.02 -6.55 20.54
C GLN A 62 3.71 -7.64 21.34
N ARG A 63 2.98 -8.72 21.65
CA ARG A 63 3.53 -9.88 22.36
C ARG A 63 4.62 -10.57 21.57
N GLU A 64 4.42 -10.73 20.27
CA GLU A 64 5.41 -11.34 19.40
C GLU A 64 6.69 -10.51 19.35
N LEU A 65 6.60 -9.19 19.19
CA LEU A 65 7.75 -8.30 19.20
C LEU A 65 8.55 -8.39 20.51
N VAL A 66 7.88 -8.31 21.66
CA VAL A 66 8.55 -8.46 22.97
C VAL A 66 9.19 -9.85 23.10
N ARG A 67 8.57 -10.88 22.52
CA ARG A 67 9.10 -12.25 22.54
C ARG A 67 10.40 -12.34 21.72
N VAL A 68 10.44 -11.81 20.51
CA VAL A 68 11.57 -11.98 19.58
C VAL A 68 12.68 -10.95 19.74
N ALA A 69 12.37 -9.73 20.19
CA ALA A 69 13.37 -8.65 20.26
C ALA A 69 14.28 -8.80 21.47
N HIS A 70 15.59 -8.72 21.29
CA HIS A 70 16.57 -8.75 22.38
C HIS A 70 16.83 -7.36 22.98
N ALA A 71 16.73 -6.30 22.18
CA ALA A 71 16.96 -4.94 22.64
C ALA A 71 15.83 -3.99 22.23
N LEU A 72 15.71 -2.89 22.98
CA LEU A 72 14.79 -1.79 22.73
C LEU A 72 15.56 -0.47 22.86
N GLU A 73 15.58 0.30 21.78
CA GLU A 73 16.15 1.65 21.75
C GLU A 73 15.04 2.69 21.63
N VAL A 74 15.22 3.85 22.25
CA VAL A 74 14.27 4.96 22.24
C VAL A 74 15.02 6.25 21.96
N GLU A 75 14.59 6.96 20.92
CA GLU A 75 15.10 8.26 20.50
C GLU A 75 14.02 9.32 20.76
N LEU A 76 14.28 10.25 21.69
CA LEU A 76 13.37 11.37 21.98
C LEU A 76 13.50 12.43 20.89
N VAL A 77 12.38 13.04 20.51
CA VAL A 77 12.32 14.07 19.47
C VAL A 77 11.45 15.24 19.90
N ALA A 78 11.63 16.41 19.29
CA ALA A 78 10.99 17.64 19.74
C ALA A 78 9.49 17.68 19.44
N SER A 79 9.02 16.95 18.43
CA SER A 79 7.60 16.98 18.01
C SER A 79 7.08 15.66 17.45
N GLU A 80 5.75 15.53 17.37
CA GLU A 80 5.11 14.39 16.70
C GLU A 80 5.44 14.30 15.21
N LEU A 81 5.66 15.45 14.57
CA LEU A 81 6.04 15.54 13.15
C LEU A 81 7.45 14.97 12.96
N GLU A 82 8.40 15.39 13.80
CA GLU A 82 9.76 14.88 13.78
C GLU A 82 9.80 13.37 14.07
N ALA A 83 8.98 12.88 15.01
CA ALA A 83 8.84 11.43 15.27
C ALA A 83 8.36 10.66 14.03
N LEU A 84 7.48 11.27 13.23
CA LEU A 84 6.98 10.68 11.98
C LEU A 84 8.07 10.64 10.91
N LEU A 85 8.80 11.74 10.71
CA LEU A 85 9.89 11.82 9.73
C LEU A 85 11.00 10.83 10.09
N ARG A 86 11.42 10.82 11.35
CA ARG A 86 12.49 9.95 11.84
C ARG A 86 12.13 8.46 11.81
N GLU A 87 10.88 8.11 12.14
CA GLU A 87 10.36 6.75 11.95
C GLU A 87 10.46 6.33 10.47
N ASN A 88 10.02 7.19 9.55
CA ASN A 88 10.05 6.90 8.13
C ASN A 88 11.48 6.61 7.64
N ASP A 89 12.44 7.47 7.99
CA ASP A 89 13.84 7.31 7.61
C ASP A 89 14.45 6.01 8.11
N LEU A 90 14.18 5.65 9.37
CA LEU A 90 14.68 4.40 9.97
C LEU A 90 14.07 3.18 9.29
N ILE A 91 12.78 3.17 8.96
CA ILE A 91 12.23 2.02 8.25
C ILE A 91 12.68 1.96 6.80
N ARG A 92 12.83 3.09 6.10
CA ARG A 92 13.41 3.08 4.75
C ARG A 92 14.80 2.45 4.75
N SER A 93 15.62 2.83 5.73
CA SER A 93 16.99 2.36 5.90
C SER A 93 17.07 0.88 6.30
N HIS A 94 16.24 0.44 7.24
CA HIS A 94 16.37 -0.89 7.85
C HIS A 94 15.41 -1.95 7.30
N ARG A 95 14.31 -1.54 6.65
CA ARG A 95 13.22 -2.40 6.14
C ARG A 95 12.82 -3.53 7.11
N PRO A 96 12.42 -3.21 8.36
CA PRO A 96 12.26 -4.19 9.43
C PRO A 96 11.14 -5.21 9.13
N ALA A 97 11.37 -6.47 9.46
CA ALA A 97 10.48 -7.58 9.11
C ALA A 97 9.05 -7.46 9.68
N TYR A 98 8.88 -6.79 10.84
CA TYR A 98 7.59 -6.66 11.50
C TYR A 98 6.87 -5.33 11.21
N ASN A 99 7.46 -4.45 10.39
CA ASN A 99 6.81 -3.25 9.86
C ASN A 99 6.03 -3.62 8.58
N VAL A 100 4.84 -4.20 8.75
CA VAL A 100 3.94 -4.62 7.64
C VAL A 100 2.97 -3.50 7.26
N ASP A 101 2.98 -3.12 5.97
CA ASP A 101 2.18 -2.15 5.20
C ASP A 101 1.26 -1.16 5.94
N GLY A 102 1.61 0.14 5.84
CA GLY A 102 0.72 1.24 6.23
C GLY A 102 1.39 2.47 6.85
N ALA A 103 2.65 2.36 7.29
CA ALA A 103 3.45 3.47 7.82
C ALA A 103 4.39 4.12 6.79
N TYR A 104 4.42 3.57 5.58
CA TYR A 104 5.34 3.97 4.51
C TYR A 104 4.56 4.44 3.31
N ALA A 105 4.58 5.75 3.09
CA ALA A 105 4.26 6.34 1.81
C ALA A 105 4.86 5.51 0.65
N PHE A 106 6.14 5.14 0.76
CA PHE A 106 6.86 4.36 -0.27
C PHE A 106 6.30 2.95 -0.52
N LEU A 107 5.38 2.44 0.31
CA LEU A 107 4.71 1.15 0.08
C LEU A 107 3.30 1.30 -0.48
N TYR A 108 2.82 2.52 -0.71
CA TYR A 108 1.52 2.73 -1.36
C TYR A 108 1.65 2.33 -2.83
N PRO A 109 0.92 1.30 -3.27
CA PRO A 109 1.00 0.89 -4.65
C PRO A 109 0.45 1.99 -5.56
N ALA A 110 1.16 2.24 -6.65
CA ALA A 110 0.63 2.89 -7.83
C ALA A 110 0.25 1.81 -8.86
N ILE A 111 -0.75 2.12 -9.68
CA ILE A 111 -1.11 1.28 -10.82
C ILE A 111 -0.65 2.00 -12.08
N GLY A 112 0.08 1.30 -12.95
CA GLY A 112 0.63 1.81 -14.19
C GLY A 112 -0.10 1.23 -15.40
N THR A 113 -0.45 2.06 -16.37
CA THR A 113 -1.08 1.68 -17.64
C THR A 113 -0.24 2.17 -18.82
N ALA A 114 -0.19 1.41 -19.91
CA ALA A 114 0.38 1.86 -21.18
C ALA A 114 -0.07 0.99 -22.34
N LEU A 115 0.16 1.46 -23.56
CA LEU A 115 0.24 0.62 -24.75
C LEU A 115 1.70 0.55 -25.18
N ASP A 116 2.21 -0.65 -25.44
CA ASP A 116 3.55 -0.79 -26.02
C ASP A 116 3.53 -0.59 -27.55
N GLY A 117 4.71 -0.56 -28.16
CA GLY A 117 4.85 -0.38 -29.61
C GLY A 117 4.20 -1.49 -30.47
N SER A 118 3.79 -2.60 -29.86
CA SER A 118 3.06 -3.69 -30.53
C SER A 118 1.54 -3.65 -30.28
N GLY A 119 1.05 -2.60 -29.60
CA GLY A 119 -0.36 -2.43 -29.26
C GLY A 119 -0.82 -3.32 -28.10
N ARG A 120 0.09 -3.87 -27.29
CA ARG A 120 -0.28 -4.63 -26.09
C ARG A 120 -0.59 -3.67 -24.95
N LEU A 121 -1.68 -3.93 -24.23
CA LEU A 121 -2.01 -3.23 -22.99
C LEU A 121 -1.07 -3.73 -21.89
N LEU A 122 -0.32 -2.81 -21.29
CA LEU A 122 0.55 -3.06 -20.15
C LEU A 122 -0.17 -2.63 -18.86
N LEU A 123 -0.19 -3.51 -17.87
CA LEU A 123 -0.66 -3.20 -16.51
C LEU A 123 0.43 -3.54 -15.51
N CYS A 124 0.70 -2.60 -14.61
CA CYS A 124 1.67 -2.77 -13.54
C CYS A 124 1.08 -2.32 -12.21
N ILE A 125 1.36 -3.03 -11.12
CA ILE A 125 1.17 -2.52 -9.76
C ILE A 125 2.51 -2.60 -9.03
N ALA A 126 3.00 -1.45 -8.57
CA ALA A 126 4.33 -1.33 -8.01
C ALA A 126 4.40 -0.28 -6.91
N THR A 127 5.42 -0.41 -6.07
CA THR A 127 5.78 0.58 -5.04
C THR A 127 7.12 1.26 -5.32
N GLN A 128 7.88 0.79 -6.31
CA GLN A 128 9.13 1.37 -6.78
C GLN A 128 8.96 1.77 -8.24
N LEU A 129 8.47 2.98 -8.47
CA LEU A 129 7.94 3.42 -9.76
C LEU A 129 9.09 3.69 -10.75
N GLU A 130 10.19 4.25 -10.24
CA GLU A 130 11.39 4.62 -11.00
C GLU A 130 12.09 3.39 -11.60
N ALA A 131 11.99 2.23 -10.94
CA ALA A 131 12.54 0.97 -11.44
C ALA A 131 11.87 0.51 -12.75
N HIS A 132 10.71 1.08 -13.08
CA HIS A 132 9.89 0.76 -14.24
C HIS A 132 9.79 1.93 -15.24
N ALA A 133 10.58 2.99 -15.06
CA ALA A 133 10.64 4.12 -15.98
C ALA A 133 10.82 3.73 -17.47
N PRO A 134 11.63 2.71 -17.82
CA PRO A 134 11.79 2.29 -19.23
C PRO A 134 10.51 1.76 -19.90
N LEU A 135 9.48 1.41 -19.12
CA LEU A 135 8.23 0.85 -19.64
C LEU A 135 7.25 1.93 -20.11
N GLY A 136 7.54 3.22 -19.88
CA GLY A 136 6.69 4.32 -20.33
C GLY A 136 5.28 4.31 -19.72
N LEU A 137 5.13 3.76 -18.52
CA LEU A 137 3.85 3.62 -17.83
C LEU A 137 3.31 4.98 -17.36
N ARG A 138 2.02 5.22 -17.60
CA ARG A 138 1.26 6.26 -16.91
C ARG A 138 0.83 5.76 -15.55
N TRP A 139 1.26 6.45 -14.48
CA TRP A 139 0.97 6.05 -13.11
C TRP A 139 -0.30 6.72 -12.56
N HIS A 140 -1.06 5.93 -11.80
CA HIS A 140 -2.26 6.32 -11.08
C HIS A 140 -2.14 6.01 -9.59
N GLY A 141 -2.86 6.78 -8.78
CA GLY A 141 -2.84 6.69 -7.32
C GLY A 141 -1.88 7.70 -6.70
N CYS A 142 -1.16 7.39 -5.62
CA CYS A 142 -1.05 6.06 -4.96
C CYS A 142 -2.25 5.67 -4.09
N PHE A 143 -2.51 4.36 -3.97
CA PHE A 143 -3.73 3.83 -3.34
C PHE A 143 -3.50 3.23 -1.95
N ARG A 144 -4.52 3.29 -1.07
CA ARG A 144 -4.45 2.73 0.29
C ARG A 144 -5.87 2.43 0.81
N PRO A 145 -6.12 1.17 1.24
CA PRO A 145 -5.13 0.18 1.67
C PRO A 145 -4.59 -0.71 0.55
N ARG A 146 -3.33 -1.18 0.70
CA ARG A 146 -2.61 -2.00 -0.30
C ARG A 146 -3.42 -3.22 -0.76
N TRP A 147 -4.10 -3.90 0.17
CA TRP A 147 -4.87 -5.09 -0.16
C TRP A 147 -6.02 -4.80 -1.13
N ARG A 148 -6.67 -3.63 -1.06
CA ARG A 148 -7.76 -3.26 -1.98
C ARG A 148 -7.22 -2.94 -3.37
N ALA A 149 -6.10 -2.23 -3.44
CA ALA A 149 -5.43 -1.97 -4.71
C ALA A 149 -4.94 -3.26 -5.39
N LEU A 150 -4.43 -4.23 -4.63
CA LEU A 150 -4.05 -5.55 -5.14
C LEU A 150 -5.27 -6.35 -5.60
N ALA A 151 -6.35 -6.37 -4.82
CA ALA A 151 -7.60 -7.05 -5.19
C ALA A 151 -8.18 -6.47 -6.49
N ALA A 152 -8.24 -5.14 -6.61
CA ALA A 152 -8.67 -4.46 -7.82
C ALA A 152 -7.78 -4.77 -9.02
N PHE A 153 -6.45 -4.77 -8.84
CA PHE A 153 -5.52 -5.14 -9.90
C PHE A 153 -5.73 -6.59 -10.35
N ASP A 154 -5.85 -7.54 -9.42
CA ASP A 154 -6.07 -8.96 -9.75
C ASP A 154 -7.44 -9.18 -10.42
N ALA A 155 -8.48 -8.51 -9.92
CA ALA A 155 -9.81 -8.52 -10.52
C ALA A 155 -9.76 -7.99 -11.97
N LEU A 156 -9.07 -6.87 -12.19
CA LEU A 156 -8.89 -6.28 -13.51
C LEU A 156 -8.16 -7.24 -14.45
N VAL A 157 -7.03 -7.80 -14.03
CA VAL A 157 -6.25 -8.77 -14.81
C VAL A 157 -7.08 -10.01 -15.13
N SER A 158 -7.89 -10.48 -14.18
CA SER A 158 -8.80 -11.60 -14.37
C SER A 158 -9.86 -11.31 -15.45
N LEU A 159 -10.53 -10.15 -15.38
CA LEU A 159 -11.54 -9.78 -16.37
C LEU A 159 -10.92 -9.51 -17.74
N PHE A 160 -9.84 -8.75 -17.82
CA PHE A 160 -9.14 -8.50 -19.08
C PHE A 160 -8.53 -9.77 -19.67
N GLY A 161 -8.09 -10.73 -18.86
CA GLY A 161 -7.66 -12.04 -19.33
C GLY A 161 -8.78 -12.86 -19.99
N ARG A 162 -10.05 -12.56 -19.68
CA ARG A 162 -11.23 -13.13 -20.35
C ARG A 162 -11.67 -12.35 -21.58
N VAL A 163 -11.27 -11.08 -21.72
CA VAL A 163 -11.54 -10.25 -22.90
C VAL A 163 -10.45 -10.43 -23.96
N GLY A 164 -9.19 -10.44 -23.55
CA GLY A 164 -8.01 -10.61 -24.41
C GLY A 164 -7.26 -11.88 -24.09
N HIS A 165 -5.93 -11.82 -24.20
CA HIS A 165 -5.02 -12.90 -23.82
C HIS A 165 -3.84 -12.34 -23.04
N LEU A 166 -3.55 -12.94 -21.88
CA LEU A 166 -2.35 -12.65 -21.11
C LEU A 166 -1.11 -13.18 -21.83
N GLU A 167 -0.08 -12.34 -21.98
CA GLU A 167 1.19 -12.80 -22.49
C GLU A 167 1.92 -13.65 -21.43
N PRO A 168 2.54 -14.78 -21.83
CA PRO A 168 3.34 -15.57 -20.92
C PRO A 168 4.63 -14.82 -20.55
N ARG A 169 5.23 -15.17 -19.41
CA ARG A 169 6.42 -14.48 -18.87
C ARG A 169 7.58 -14.33 -19.86
N HIS A 170 7.81 -15.34 -20.71
CA HIS A 170 8.90 -15.31 -21.70
C HIS A 170 8.64 -14.36 -22.88
N ARG A 171 7.41 -13.83 -23.05
CA ARG A 171 7.04 -12.84 -24.08
C ARG A 171 6.82 -11.43 -23.53
N MET A 172 7.14 -11.21 -22.25
CA MET A 172 7.05 -9.89 -21.65
C MET A 172 7.95 -8.88 -22.40
N PRO A 173 7.56 -7.60 -22.45
CA PRO A 173 8.41 -6.54 -23.01
C PRO A 173 9.80 -6.51 -22.36
N ALA A 174 10.79 -6.06 -23.12
CA ALA A 174 12.10 -5.74 -22.57
C ALA A 174 11.98 -4.62 -21.52
N GLY A 175 12.88 -4.61 -20.54
CA GLY A 175 12.88 -3.60 -19.47
C GLY A 175 12.01 -3.95 -18.26
N VAL A 176 11.24 -5.04 -18.29
CA VAL A 176 10.56 -5.57 -17.11
C VAL A 176 11.61 -6.08 -16.12
N ARG A 177 11.79 -5.37 -15.00
CA ARG A 177 12.71 -5.77 -13.93
C ARG A 177 11.98 -6.63 -12.89
N GLY A 178 12.64 -7.70 -12.44
CA GLY A 178 12.19 -8.57 -11.35
C GLY A 178 12.25 -7.86 -9.99
N VAL A 179 11.41 -6.86 -9.78
CA VAL A 179 11.35 -6.08 -8.55
C VAL A 179 10.41 -6.76 -7.56
N LYS A 180 10.90 -7.09 -6.36
CA LYS A 180 10.10 -7.73 -5.31
C LYS A 180 8.88 -6.87 -4.98
N GLY A 181 7.70 -7.48 -5.00
CA GLY A 181 6.43 -6.79 -4.67
C GLY A 181 5.81 -6.01 -5.83
N THR A 182 6.37 -6.10 -7.03
CA THR A 182 5.74 -5.65 -8.29
C THR A 182 4.95 -6.81 -8.93
N ARG A 183 3.78 -6.50 -9.51
CA ARG A 183 3.13 -7.38 -10.49
C ARG A 183 3.03 -6.64 -11.80
N PHE A 184 3.40 -7.31 -12.87
CA PHE A 184 3.37 -6.77 -14.22
C PHE A 184 2.73 -7.80 -15.15
N VAL A 185 1.82 -7.35 -16.01
CA VAL A 185 1.22 -8.17 -17.07
C VAL A 185 1.16 -7.37 -18.37
N ALA A 186 1.24 -8.10 -19.49
CA ALA A 186 0.93 -7.58 -20.80
C ALA A 186 -0.24 -8.38 -21.38
N LEU A 187 -1.19 -7.68 -22.01
CA LEU A 187 -2.37 -8.27 -22.63
C LEU A 187 -2.38 -7.95 -24.12
N ARG A 188 -2.59 -8.96 -24.96
CA ARG A 188 -2.84 -8.79 -26.39
C ARG A 188 -4.34 -8.94 -26.68
N ARG A 189 -4.75 -8.50 -27.87
CA ARG A 189 -6.15 -8.47 -28.32
C ARG A 189 -7.06 -7.62 -27.42
N ILE A 190 -6.48 -6.61 -26.77
CA ILE A 190 -7.21 -5.52 -26.14
C ILE A 190 -7.03 -4.33 -27.05
N GLY A 191 -8.14 -3.78 -27.59
CA GLY A 191 -8.07 -2.61 -28.45
C GLY A 191 -7.48 -1.40 -27.73
N SER A 192 -6.83 -0.51 -28.47
CA SER A 192 -6.23 0.71 -27.90
C SER A 192 -7.28 1.65 -27.28
N ASP A 193 -8.52 1.53 -27.74
CA ASP A 193 -9.70 2.25 -27.24
C ASP A 193 -10.11 1.89 -25.81
N TRP A 194 -9.51 0.86 -25.21
CA TRP A 194 -9.68 0.53 -23.78
C TRP A 194 -8.81 1.38 -22.85
N LEU A 195 -7.71 1.95 -23.35
CA LEU A 195 -6.76 2.69 -22.50
C LEU A 195 -7.42 3.92 -21.85
N GLY A 196 -8.21 4.70 -22.61
CA GLY A 196 -8.90 5.89 -22.10
C GLY A 196 -9.87 5.58 -20.94
N PRO A 197 -10.84 4.66 -21.10
CA PRO A 197 -11.74 4.25 -20.02
C PRO A 197 -11.01 3.66 -18.80
N LEU A 198 -9.92 2.93 -19.05
CA LEU A 198 -9.09 2.36 -17.99
C LEU A 198 -8.40 3.46 -17.16
N ASP A 199 -7.82 4.43 -17.85
CA ASP A 199 -7.18 5.58 -17.27
C ASP A 199 -8.16 6.42 -16.46
N ALA A 200 -9.34 6.71 -17.02
CA ALA A 200 -10.41 7.44 -16.35
C ALA A 200 -10.92 6.70 -15.09
N PHE A 201 -10.94 5.36 -15.12
CA PHE A 201 -11.29 4.55 -13.95
C PHE A 201 -10.29 4.72 -12.81
N PHE A 202 -8.98 4.56 -13.09
CA PHE A 202 -7.96 4.70 -12.06
C PHE A 202 -7.75 6.13 -11.57
N ASP A 203 -8.03 7.12 -12.41
CA ASP A 203 -8.05 8.53 -12.02
C ASP A 203 -9.29 8.93 -11.23
N GLY A 204 -10.25 8.01 -11.03
CA GLY A 204 -11.49 8.25 -10.29
C GLY A 204 -12.48 9.14 -11.04
N GLU A 205 -12.30 9.31 -12.35
CA GLU A 205 -13.12 10.18 -13.19
C GLU A 205 -14.41 9.51 -13.63
N SER A 206 -14.35 8.24 -14.04
CA SER A 206 -15.51 7.51 -14.55
C SER A 206 -15.39 6.01 -14.27
N ASP A 207 -16.49 5.38 -13.86
CA ASP A 207 -16.61 3.93 -13.73
C ASP A 207 -17.15 3.23 -14.99
N ALA A 208 -17.26 3.95 -16.12
CA ALA A 208 -17.78 3.42 -17.39
C ALA A 208 -17.02 2.19 -17.92
N LEU A 209 -15.76 2.01 -17.51
CA LEU A 209 -14.99 0.78 -17.75
C LEU A 209 -15.75 -0.47 -17.33
N LEU A 210 -16.48 -0.43 -16.21
CA LEU A 210 -17.19 -1.58 -15.67
C LEU A 210 -18.37 -1.99 -16.55
N GLY A 211 -19.17 -1.02 -17.02
CA GLY A 211 -20.26 -1.29 -17.96
C GLY A 211 -19.72 -1.91 -19.24
N ARG A 212 -18.65 -1.32 -19.79
CA ARG A 212 -18.00 -1.82 -20.99
C ARG A 212 -17.45 -3.25 -20.85
N LEU A 213 -16.81 -3.56 -19.72
CA LEU A 213 -16.34 -4.93 -19.42
C LEU A 213 -17.53 -5.90 -19.31
N PHE A 214 -18.62 -5.47 -18.68
CA PHE A 214 -19.80 -6.29 -18.51
C PHE A 214 -20.44 -6.67 -19.84
N ASP A 215 -20.63 -5.69 -20.73
CA ASP A 215 -21.23 -5.90 -22.06
C ASP A 215 -20.42 -6.93 -22.88
N VAL A 216 -19.09 -6.78 -22.91
CA VAL A 216 -18.21 -7.70 -23.65
C VAL A 216 -18.18 -9.10 -23.04
N LEU A 217 -18.29 -9.21 -21.71
CA LEU A 217 -18.27 -10.51 -21.03
C LEU A 217 -19.61 -11.25 -21.14
N LEU A 218 -20.74 -10.55 -21.28
CA LEU A 218 -22.05 -11.18 -21.51
C LEU A 218 -22.08 -11.98 -22.82
N GLU A 219 -21.37 -11.51 -23.83
CA GLU A 219 -21.25 -12.16 -25.13
C GLU A 219 -20.36 -13.42 -25.11
N ARG A 220 -19.62 -13.67 -24.01
CA ARG A 220 -18.70 -14.82 -23.89
C ARG A 220 -19.32 -15.99 -23.14
N PRO A 221 -19.46 -17.18 -23.76
CA PRO A 221 -20.02 -18.37 -23.11
C PRO A 221 -19.27 -18.78 -21.84
N ASP A 222 -17.94 -18.68 -21.86
CA ASP A 222 -17.01 -19.13 -20.81
C ASP A 222 -17.21 -18.34 -19.50
N ALA A 223 -17.59 -17.06 -19.60
CA ALA A 223 -17.89 -16.22 -18.45
C ALA A 223 -19.12 -16.69 -17.66
N ARG A 224 -19.99 -17.53 -18.26
CA ARG A 224 -21.19 -18.06 -17.60
C ARG A 224 -20.89 -19.21 -16.63
N GLY A 225 -19.81 -19.96 -16.85
CA GLY A 225 -19.38 -21.06 -15.96
C GLY A 225 -18.74 -20.56 -14.66
N GLU A 226 -18.29 -19.30 -14.64
CA GLU A 226 -17.59 -18.69 -13.51
C GLU A 226 -18.27 -17.40 -13.03
N ARG A 227 -19.61 -17.31 -13.16
CA ARG A 227 -20.40 -16.11 -12.84
C ARG A 227 -20.06 -15.51 -11.48
N GLU A 228 -19.88 -16.34 -10.45
CA GLU A 228 -19.54 -15.85 -9.12
C GLU A 228 -18.16 -15.19 -9.06
N ALA A 229 -17.16 -15.75 -9.75
CA ALA A 229 -15.82 -15.18 -9.78
C ALA A 229 -15.80 -13.86 -10.56
N VAL A 230 -16.55 -13.79 -11.67
CA VAL A 230 -16.74 -12.56 -12.44
C VAL A 230 -17.44 -11.50 -11.60
N GLN A 231 -18.53 -11.86 -10.91
CA GLN A 231 -19.25 -10.94 -10.04
C GLN A 231 -18.37 -10.39 -8.92
N ARG A 232 -17.61 -11.27 -8.22
CA ARG A 232 -16.65 -10.85 -7.19
C ARG A 232 -15.62 -9.88 -7.73
N ALA A 233 -15.08 -10.12 -8.93
CA ALA A 233 -14.13 -9.21 -9.56
C ALA A 233 -14.77 -7.82 -9.85
N PHE A 234 -16.02 -7.78 -10.30
CA PHE A 234 -16.74 -6.51 -10.46
C PHE A 234 -16.98 -5.81 -9.12
N ASP A 235 -17.30 -6.54 -8.06
CA ASP A 235 -17.50 -5.98 -6.72
C ASP A 235 -16.20 -5.36 -6.17
N ASP A 236 -15.08 -6.08 -6.28
CA ASP A 236 -13.74 -5.56 -5.90
C ASP A 236 -13.38 -4.27 -6.64
N LEU A 237 -13.69 -4.20 -7.95
CA LEU A 237 -13.45 -3.01 -8.77
C LEU A 237 -14.37 -1.85 -8.39
N ARG A 238 -15.67 -2.09 -8.13
CA ARG A 238 -16.60 -1.05 -7.68
C ARG A 238 -16.16 -0.47 -6.33
N ASP A 239 -15.78 -1.33 -5.40
CA ASP A 239 -15.31 -0.92 -4.07
C ASP A 239 -14.04 -0.11 -4.17
N PHE A 240 -13.08 -0.53 -5.00
CA PHE A 240 -11.87 0.24 -5.26
C PHE A 240 -12.15 1.61 -5.90
N PHE A 241 -13.02 1.66 -6.90
CA PHE A 241 -13.35 2.92 -7.57
C PHE A 241 -13.93 3.92 -6.58
N ARG A 242 -14.90 3.49 -5.75
CA ARG A 242 -15.59 4.35 -4.79
C ARG A 242 -14.70 4.79 -3.64
N GLU A 243 -14.00 3.84 -3.01
CA GLU A 243 -13.29 4.08 -1.75
C GLU A 243 -11.88 4.64 -1.93
N ASP A 244 -11.25 4.39 -3.08
CA ASP A 244 -9.86 4.75 -3.37
C ASP A 244 -9.75 5.75 -4.53
N ALA A 245 -10.09 5.36 -5.76
CA ALA A 245 -9.83 6.18 -6.96
C ALA A 245 -10.61 7.50 -6.96
N ARG A 246 -11.93 7.43 -6.82
CA ARG A 246 -12.82 8.60 -6.78
C ARG A 246 -12.52 9.51 -5.58
N ARG A 247 -12.28 8.91 -4.41
CA ARG A 247 -11.91 9.65 -3.20
C ARG A 247 -10.62 10.44 -3.37
N LEU A 248 -9.60 9.84 -4.00
CA LEU A 248 -8.33 10.52 -4.26
C LEU A 248 -8.51 11.67 -5.27
N ARG A 249 -9.35 11.49 -6.30
CA ARG A 249 -9.71 12.56 -7.23
C ARG A 249 -10.40 13.73 -6.54
N GLU A 250 -11.40 13.44 -5.71
CA GLU A 250 -12.12 14.47 -4.97
C GLU A 250 -11.18 15.25 -4.06
N ALA A 251 -10.24 14.56 -3.39
CA ALA A 251 -9.21 15.21 -2.60
C ALA A 251 -8.30 16.13 -3.42
N ARG A 252 -7.80 15.65 -4.57
CA ARG A 252 -7.00 16.46 -5.51
C ARG A 252 -7.73 17.72 -5.95
N ARG A 253 -9.02 17.62 -6.28
CA ARG A 253 -9.82 18.77 -6.75
C ARG A 253 -10.05 19.82 -5.67
N ARG A 254 -10.21 19.42 -4.40
CA ARG A 254 -10.43 20.35 -3.29
C ARG A 254 -9.22 21.25 -3.03
N VAL A 255 -8.02 20.70 -3.06
CA VAL A 255 -6.79 21.48 -2.80
C VAL A 255 -6.09 21.98 -4.07
N VAL A 256 -6.78 21.92 -5.23
CA VAL A 256 -6.24 22.36 -6.54
C VAL A 256 -4.90 21.69 -6.87
N TRP A 257 -4.82 20.37 -6.68
CA TRP A 257 -3.63 19.58 -6.99
C TRP A 257 -3.31 19.58 -8.48
N ALA A 258 -2.04 19.80 -8.84
CA ALA A 258 -1.59 19.76 -10.23
C ALA A 258 -1.47 18.32 -10.74
N GLY A 259 -2.26 17.98 -11.77
CA GLY A 259 -2.18 16.69 -12.47
C GLY A 259 -3.00 15.56 -11.87
N THR A 260 -2.79 14.34 -12.39
CA THR A 260 -3.60 13.16 -12.02
C THR A 260 -2.96 12.26 -10.99
N PHE A 261 -1.64 12.22 -10.96
CA PHE A 261 -0.87 11.37 -10.07
C PHE A 261 -0.54 12.10 -8.77
N VAL A 262 -0.71 11.42 -7.64
CA VAL A 262 -0.31 11.89 -6.31
C VAL A 262 0.84 11.01 -5.82
N PRO A 263 2.06 11.56 -5.70
CA PRO A 263 3.20 10.82 -5.20
C PRO A 263 2.93 10.20 -3.84
N GLN A 264 3.53 9.03 -3.64
CA GLN A 264 3.52 8.29 -2.38
C GLN A 264 3.71 9.18 -1.15
N ALA A 265 4.71 10.05 -1.17
CA ALA A 265 5.08 10.94 -0.07
C ALA A 265 4.02 12.00 0.26
N GLU A 266 3.21 12.40 -0.71
CA GLU A 266 2.29 13.54 -0.60
C GLU A 266 0.84 13.10 -0.40
N ARG A 267 0.53 11.83 -0.70
CA ARG A 267 -0.83 11.27 -0.63
C ARG A 267 -1.50 11.44 0.73
N ASP A 268 -0.80 11.15 1.81
CA ASP A 268 -1.39 11.26 3.16
C ASP A 268 -1.55 12.73 3.58
N ALA A 269 -0.58 13.59 3.24
CA ALA A 269 -0.67 15.03 3.50
C ALA A 269 -1.86 15.66 2.76
N LEU A 270 -2.06 15.29 1.49
CA LEU A 270 -3.22 15.68 0.68
C LEU A 270 -4.54 15.39 1.41
N LEU A 271 -4.71 14.15 1.89
CA LEU A 271 -5.96 13.75 2.55
C LEU A 271 -6.16 14.36 3.94
N ILE A 272 -5.07 14.75 4.61
CA ILE A 272 -5.14 15.47 5.89
C ILE A 272 -5.65 16.90 5.64
N ARG A 273 -5.06 17.63 4.68
CA ARG A 273 -5.48 19.00 4.33
C ARG A 273 -6.99 19.08 4.04
N VAL A 274 -7.49 18.14 3.23
CA VAL A 274 -8.93 18.06 2.90
C VAL A 274 -9.81 17.86 4.14
N ARG A 275 -9.35 17.14 5.17
CA ARG A 275 -10.11 16.94 6.41
C ARG A 275 -10.12 18.18 7.29
N GLU A 276 -9.05 18.96 7.28
CA GLU A 276 -8.93 20.21 8.03
C GLU A 276 -9.82 21.30 7.43
N GLU A 277 -9.92 21.39 6.10
CA GLU A 277 -10.83 22.32 5.39
C GLU A 277 -12.33 21.96 5.54
N THR A 278 -12.66 20.76 6.02
CA THR A 278 -14.06 20.31 6.21
C THR A 278 -14.54 20.49 7.66
N ARG A 279 -13.72 21.06 8.55
CA ARG A 279 -14.07 21.42 9.94
C ARG A 279 -14.31 22.91 10.07
#